data_AF-A0A966NWM5-F1
#
_entry.id   AF-A0A966NWM5-F1
#
_cell.length_a   1.000
_cell.length_b   1.000
_cell.length_c   1.000
_cell.angle_alpha   90.00
_cell.angle_beta   90.00
_cell.angle_gamma   90.00
#
_symmetry.space_group_name_H-M   'P 1'
#
loop_
_entity.id
_entity.type
_entity.pdbx_description
1 polymer ?
#
loop_
_entity_poly.entity_id
_entity_poly.type
_entity_poly.pdbx_seq_one_letter_code
_entity_poly.pdbx_strand_id
1 'polypeptide(L)' 'SVLVCHFLGLSATPWEWERFIIGHASITTIRAIRLGDGYTFSLENLSDLEHIAHSSRTR' A
#
# COMPACT_ATOMS: atom_id res chain seq x y z
N SER A 1 1.54 -6.63 1.14
CA SER A 1 2.88 -6.01 1.03
C SER A 1 3.47 -5.76 2.40
N VAL A 2 4.72 -6.17 2.64
CA VAL A 2 5.43 -5.98 3.93
C VAL A 2 5.66 -4.50 4.23
N LEU A 3 6.01 -3.70 3.23
CA LEU A 3 6.28 -2.26 3.40
C LEU A 3 5.04 -1.49 3.85
N VAL A 4 3.86 -1.83 3.30
CA VAL A 4 2.58 -1.20 3.69
C VAL A 4 2.27 -1.51 5.15
N CYS A 5 2.45 -2.76 5.61
CA CYS A 5 2.29 -3.11 7.03
C CYS A 5 3.21 -2.30 7.92
N HIS A 6 4.50 -2.20 7.54
CA HIS A 6 5.51 -1.51 8.31
C HIS A 6 5.19 -0.02 8.48
N PHE A 7 4.88 0.69 7.38
CA PHE A 7 4.58 2.12 7.44
C PHE A 7 3.27 2.42 8.18
N LEU A 8 2.28 1.54 8.08
CA LEU A 8 0.99 1.72 8.77
C LEU A 8 0.99 1.21 10.22
N GLY A 9 2.13 0.73 10.73
CA GLY A 9 2.24 0.24 12.11
C GLY A 9 1.43 -1.02 12.40
N LEU A 10 1.13 -1.84 11.37
CA LEU A 10 0.45 -3.12 11.56
C LEU A 10 1.41 -4.11 12.23
N SER A 11 0.87 -4.94 13.13
CA SER A 11 1.62 -6.00 13.80
C SER A 11 2.29 -6.91 12.77
N ALA A 12 3.54 -7.28 13.03
CA ALA A 12 4.29 -8.24 12.22
C ALA A 12 3.82 -9.67 12.50
N THR A 13 2.59 -9.98 12.11
CA THR A 13 2.06 -11.33 12.09
C THR A 13 2.43 -12.01 10.77
N PRO A 14 2.79 -13.31 10.79
CA PRO A 14 2.93 -14.08 9.56
C PRO A 14 1.69 -13.90 8.68
N TRP A 15 1.88 -13.86 7.36
CA TRP A 15 0.82 -13.80 6.33
C TRP A 15 -0.03 -12.52 6.31
N GLU A 16 0.17 -11.58 7.24
CA GLU A 16 -0.61 -10.34 7.32
C GLU A 16 -0.53 -9.51 6.03
N TRP A 17 0.63 -9.54 5.37
CA TRP A 17 0.86 -8.87 4.10
C TRP A 17 0.09 -9.49 2.93
N GLU A 18 -0.45 -10.69 3.06
CA GLU A 18 -1.28 -11.34 2.03
C GLU A 18 -2.71 -10.80 2.00
N ARG A 19 -3.12 -10.08 3.06
CA ARG A 19 -4.44 -9.42 3.13
C ARG A 19 -4.60 -8.30 2.10
N PHE A 20 -3.50 -7.77 1.57
CA PHE A 20 -3.52 -6.72 0.56
C PHE A 20 -3.68 -7.32 -0.84
N ILE A 21 -4.76 -6.97 -1.52
CA ILE A 21 -4.94 -7.27 -2.94
C ILE A 21 -4.06 -6.28 -3.73
N ILE A 22 -2.98 -6.79 -4.32
CA ILE A 22 -2.05 -5.98 -5.12
C ILE A 22 -1.97 -6.61 -6.50
N GLY A 23 -2.50 -5.93 -7.51
CA GLY A 23 -2.41 -6.36 -8.90
C GLY A 23 -1.04 -6.11 -9.53
N HIS A 24 -0.78 -6.77 -10.66
CA HIS A 24 0.45 -6.59 -11.43
C HIS A 24 0.57 -5.15 -11.94
N ALA A 25 1.77 -4.59 -11.85
CA ALA A 25 2.07 -3.20 -12.22
C ALA A 25 1.19 -2.14 -11.52
N SER A 26 0.53 -2.50 -10.41
CA SER A 26 -0.27 -1.54 -9.66
C SER A 26 0.59 -0.57 -8.85
N ILE A 27 0.04 0.61 -8.59
CA ILE A 27 0.70 1.68 -7.84
C ILE A 27 0.06 1.80 -6.46
N THR A 28 0.87 1.81 -5.40
CA THR A 28 0.41 2.06 -4.03
C THR A 28 1.06 3.34 -3.53
N THR A 29 0.26 4.28 -3.02
CA THR A 29 0.73 5.60 -2.58
C THR A 29 0.64 5.70 -1.07
N ILE A 30 1.79 5.89 -0.43
CA ILE A 30 1.93 6.17 1.00
C ILE A 30 2.38 7.62 1.15
N ARG A 31 1.69 8.38 2.00
CA ARG A 31 2.03 9.76 2.31
C ARG A 31 2.60 9.88 3.72
N ALA A 32 3.77 10.48 3.82
CA ALA A 32 4.31 10.93 5.09
C ALA A 32 3.63 12.24 5.52
N ILE A 33 3.09 12.26 6.72
CA ILE A 33 2.44 13.41 7.35
C ILE A 33 3.31 13.80 8.54
N ARG A 34 3.78 15.05 8.56
CA ARG A 34 4.57 15.57 9.68
C ARG A 34 3.65 15.78 10.89
N LEU A 35 4.02 15.19 12.03
CA LEU A 35 3.29 15.31 13.30
C LEU A 35 4.29 15.63 14.41
N GLY A 36 4.27 16.89 14.88
CA GLY A 36 5.27 17.39 15.82
C GLY A 36 6.69 17.23 15.26
N ASP A 37 7.54 16.55 16.03
CA ASP A 37 8.93 16.28 15.69
C ASP A 37 9.14 14.99 14.87
N GLY A 38 8.05 14.30 14.51
CA GLY A 38 8.09 13.04 13.78
C GLY A 38 7.24 13.03 12.51
N TYR A 39 7.12 11.83 11.93
CA TYR A 39 6.23 11.53 10.81
C TYR A 39 5.30 10.38 11.16
N THR A 40 4.05 10.50 10.73
CA THR A 40 3.13 9.38 10.58
C THR A 40 2.92 9.10 9.10
N PHE A 41 2.44 7.91 8.75
CA PHE A 41 2.22 7.52 7.37
C PHE A 41 0.75 7.19 7.13
N SER A 42 0.21 7.69 6.04
CA SER A 42 -1.15 7.42 5.59
C SER A 42 -1.14 6.67 4.27
N LEU A 43 -2.02 5.70 4.13
CA LEU A 43 -2.30 5.04 2.86
C LEU A 43 -3.32 5.90 2.08
N GLU A 44 -2.88 6.53 0.99
CA GLU A 44 -3.75 7.35 0.15
C GLU A 44 -4.41 6.52 -0.95
N ASN A 45 -3.68 5.56 -1.52
CA ASN A 45 -4.21 4.66 -2.54
C ASN A 45 -3.55 3.28 -2.44
N LEU A 46 -4.34 2.22 -2.64
CA LEU A 46 -3.89 0.84 -2.60
C LEU A 46 -4.15 0.17 -3.95
N SER A 47 -3.08 -0.30 -4.59
CA SER A 47 -3.15 -1.07 -5.84
C SER A 47 -3.91 -0.38 -6.98
N ASP A 48 -3.57 0.88 -7.24
CA ASP A 48 -4.09 1.64 -8.37
C ASP A 48 -3.68 1.00 -9.71
N LEU A 49 -4.67 0.77 -10.55
CA LEU A 49 -4.53 0.26 -11.92
C LEU A 49 -5.20 1.18 -12.94
N GLU A 50 -5.65 2.37 -12.55
CA GLU A 50 -6.43 3.26 -13.41
C GLU A 50 -5.66 3.77 -14.64
N HIS A 51 -4.34 3.77 -14.56
CA HIS A 51 -3.46 4.06 -15.71
C HIS A 51 -3.40 2.90 -16.74
N ILE A 52 -3.91 1.70 -16.40
CA ILE A 52 -3.90 0.52 -17.27
C ILE A 52 -5.31 0.25 -17.78
N ALA A 53 -5.44 -0.05 -19.07
CA ALA A 53 -6.70 -0.48 -19.67
C ALA A 53 -7.26 -1.71 -18.95
N HIS A 54 -8.56 -1.72 -18.68
CA HIS A 54 -9.20 -2.78 -17.88
C HIS A 54 -8.95 -4.20 -18.43
N SER A 55 -8.92 -4.37 -19.75
CA SER A 55 -8.63 -5.65 -20.42
C SER A 55 -7.22 -6.19 -20.17
N SER A 56 -6.30 -5.35 -19.72
CA SER A 56 -4.90 -5.68 -19.50
C SER A 56 -4.54 -5.82 -18.01
N ARG A 57 -5.50 -5.59 -17.11
CA ARG A 57 -5.28 -5.71 -15.66
C ARG A 57 -5.25 -7.18 -15.25
N THR A 58 -4.25 -7.58 -14.47
CA THR A 58 -4.07 -8.95 -13.94
C THR A 58 -3.63 -8.91 -12.48
N ARG A 59 -3.77 -10.03 -11.76
CA ARG A 59 -3.46 -10.16 -10.32
C ARG A 59 -2.30 -11.10 -10.06
#